data_AF-A0A545T9A1-F1
#
_entry.id   AF-A0A545T9A1-F1
#
_cell.length_a   1.000
_cell.length_b   1.000
_cell.length_c   1.000
_cell.angle_alpha   90.00
_cell.angle_beta   90.00
_cell.angle_gamma   90.00
#
_symmetry.space_group_name_H-M   'P 1'
#
loop_
_entity.id
_entity.type
_entity.pdbx_description
1 polymer ?
#
loop_
_entity_poly.entity_id
_entity_poly.type
_entity_poly.pdbx_seq_one_letter_code
_entity_poly.pdbx_strand_id
1 'polypeptide(L)'
;MQGLIYTILADMVIDMKGIPFWNEVIRESNVASKGAYTTGVQYDDEELFAIVEYLEKALELPQAEIIKLYGVHLFPILLEKMPVGSLEMSSMKRFLLQIDEVIHKEVKRVNPDVYLPEFQYIDPGKDELVMLYRSKRKLCPLSEGLIIGAGKHFNTEVTINHPICMHDGADHCRLEIIMVP
;
A
#
# COMPACT_ATOMS: atom_id res chain seq x y z
N MET A 1 -2.02 -6.47 -11.06
CA MET A 1 -2.53 -5.59 -10.00
C MET A 1 -3.89 -4.99 -10.40
N GLN A 2 -4.79 -4.79 -9.44
CA GLN A 2 -6.13 -4.28 -9.73
C GLN A 2 -6.10 -2.81 -10.17
N GLY A 3 -6.89 -2.45 -11.18
CA GLY A 3 -6.95 -1.12 -11.78
C GLY A 3 -7.28 0.00 -10.81
N LEU A 4 -8.01 -0.31 -9.73
CA LEU A 4 -8.26 0.62 -8.62
C LEU A 4 -6.96 1.25 -8.07
N ILE A 5 -5.90 0.45 -7.96
CA ILE A 5 -4.61 0.92 -7.45
C ILE A 5 -4.07 2.01 -8.38
N TYR A 6 -4.13 1.80 -9.68
CA TYR A 6 -3.65 2.78 -10.66
C TYR A 6 -4.52 4.03 -10.76
N THR A 7 -5.85 3.91 -10.64
CA THR A 7 -6.73 5.10 -10.63
C THR A 7 -6.41 6.00 -9.45
N ILE A 8 -6.19 5.41 -8.26
CA ILE A 8 -5.83 6.18 -7.06
C ILE A 8 -4.41 6.75 -7.17
N LEU A 9 -3.48 6.04 -7.80
CA LEU A 9 -2.14 6.56 -8.07
C LEU A 9 -2.20 7.78 -8.99
N ALA A 10 -3.02 7.72 -10.04
CA ALA A 10 -3.26 8.84 -10.92
C ALA A 10 -3.80 10.05 -10.14
N ASP A 11 -4.83 9.84 -9.32
CA ASP A 11 -5.43 10.89 -8.49
C ASP A 11 -4.37 11.54 -7.57
N MET A 12 -3.54 10.73 -6.88
CA MET A 12 -2.46 11.25 -6.04
C MET A 12 -1.47 12.12 -6.84
N VAL A 13 -1.02 11.66 -8.01
CA VAL A 13 -0.06 12.40 -8.84
C VAL A 13 -0.68 13.69 -9.39
N ILE A 14 -1.96 13.65 -9.76
CA ILE A 14 -2.73 14.81 -10.22
C ILE A 14 -2.90 15.81 -9.09
N ASP A 15 -3.20 15.38 -7.88
CA ASP A 15 -3.32 16.28 -6.71
C ASP A 15 -1.98 16.96 -6.39
N MET A 16 -0.86 16.27 -6.61
CA MET A 16 0.47 16.81 -6.34
C MET A 16 0.94 17.83 -7.37
N LYS A 17 0.76 17.56 -8.67
CA LYS A 17 1.39 18.33 -9.76
C LYS A 17 0.48 18.58 -10.98
N GLY A 18 -0.79 18.20 -10.90
CA GLY A 18 -1.81 18.43 -11.91
C GLY A 18 -1.81 17.41 -13.06
N ILE A 19 -2.88 17.47 -13.85
CA ILE A 19 -3.11 16.61 -15.03
C ILE A 19 -1.95 16.66 -16.05
N PRO A 20 -1.35 17.83 -16.39
CA PRO A 20 -0.24 17.87 -17.34
C PRO A 20 0.95 16.99 -16.91
N PHE A 21 1.26 16.96 -15.61
CA PHE A 21 2.33 16.14 -15.08
C PHE A 21 1.97 14.64 -15.14
N TRP A 22 0.73 14.26 -14.82
CA TRP A 22 0.29 12.87 -15.00
C TRP A 22 0.38 12.40 -16.46
N ASN A 23 0.00 13.24 -17.42
CA ASN A 23 0.12 12.92 -18.84
C ASN A 23 1.58 12.73 -19.28
N GLU A 24 2.49 13.52 -18.72
CA GLU A 24 3.92 13.32 -18.90
C GLU A 24 4.39 12.00 -18.30
N VAL A 25 4.03 11.70 -17.04
CA VAL A 25 4.35 10.43 -16.37
C VAL A 25 3.94 9.23 -17.23
N ILE A 26 2.70 9.21 -17.74
CA ILE A 26 2.21 8.09 -18.58
C ILE A 26 2.97 7.99 -19.90
N ARG A 27 3.30 9.12 -20.54
CA ARG A 27 4.04 9.13 -21.80
C ARG A 27 5.46 8.59 -21.62
N GLU A 28 6.17 9.06 -20.59
CA GLU A 28 7.56 8.69 -20.35
C GLU A 28 7.72 7.28 -19.75
N SER A 29 6.74 6.82 -18.97
CA SER A 29 6.75 5.45 -18.40
C SER A 29 6.42 4.37 -19.45
N ASN A 30 5.88 4.76 -20.61
CA ASN A 30 5.52 3.88 -21.73
C ASN A 30 4.75 2.60 -21.34
N VAL A 31 3.82 2.73 -20.40
CA VAL A 31 3.01 1.60 -19.90
C VAL A 31 2.10 1.02 -21.00
N ALA A 32 1.77 -0.27 -20.90
CA ALA A 32 0.98 -0.98 -21.91
C ALA A 32 -0.47 -0.49 -21.95
N SER A 33 -1.05 -0.19 -20.78
CA SER A 33 -2.39 0.40 -20.62
C SER A 33 -2.56 1.80 -21.24
N LYS A 34 -1.46 2.49 -21.57
CA LYS A 34 -1.45 3.91 -21.95
C LYS A 34 -2.17 4.82 -20.94
N GLY A 35 -2.15 4.45 -19.66
CA GLY A 35 -2.78 5.21 -18.57
C GLY A 35 -4.31 5.04 -18.50
N ALA A 36 -4.90 4.18 -19.33
CA ALA A 36 -6.34 3.92 -19.35
C ALA A 36 -6.70 2.80 -18.35
N TYR A 37 -6.78 3.16 -17.07
CA TYR A 37 -7.08 2.21 -15.99
C TYR A 37 -8.57 2.15 -15.66
N THR A 38 -9.09 0.94 -15.48
CA THR A 38 -10.47 0.66 -15.05
C THR A 38 -10.44 -0.13 -13.75
N THR A 39 -11.18 0.35 -12.74
CA THR A 39 -11.18 -0.15 -11.35
C THR A 39 -11.27 -1.68 -11.20
N GLY A 40 -12.09 -2.35 -12.03
CA GLY A 40 -12.33 -3.79 -11.96
C GLY A 40 -11.38 -4.66 -12.80
N VAL A 41 -10.48 -4.07 -13.58
CA VAL A 41 -9.60 -4.77 -14.51
C VAL A 41 -8.24 -5.04 -13.85
N GLN A 42 -7.55 -6.12 -14.24
CA GLN A 42 -6.17 -6.40 -13.81
C GLN A 42 -5.17 -5.89 -14.86
N TYR A 43 -4.09 -5.29 -14.38
CA TYR A 43 -2.98 -4.77 -15.18
C TYR A 43 -1.66 -5.39 -14.72
N ASP A 44 -0.62 -5.34 -15.54
CA ASP A 44 0.69 -5.88 -15.20
C ASP A 44 1.36 -5.07 -14.09
N ASP A 45 1.96 -5.76 -13.11
CA ASP A 45 2.55 -5.12 -11.94
C ASP A 45 3.73 -4.20 -12.35
N GLU A 46 4.38 -4.53 -13.47
CA GLU A 46 5.44 -3.78 -14.14
C GLU A 46 5.04 -2.33 -14.46
N GLU A 47 3.76 -2.06 -14.73
CA GLU A 47 3.30 -0.70 -15.01
C GLU A 47 3.44 0.21 -13.78
N LEU A 48 3.20 -0.32 -12.58
CA LEU A 48 3.37 0.45 -11.34
C LEU A 48 4.84 0.82 -11.15
N PHE A 49 5.74 -0.14 -11.36
CA PHE A 49 7.17 0.08 -11.19
C PHE A 49 7.73 1.05 -12.23
N ALA A 50 7.28 0.98 -13.48
CA ALA A 50 7.66 1.93 -14.53
C ALA A 50 7.23 3.37 -14.16
N ILE A 51 6.00 3.53 -13.66
CA ILE A 51 5.51 4.84 -13.19
C ILE A 51 6.35 5.35 -12.02
N VAL A 52 6.63 4.50 -11.02
CA VAL A 52 7.42 4.89 -9.85
C VAL A 52 8.86 5.24 -10.23
N GLU A 53 9.49 4.52 -11.17
CA GLU A 53 10.84 4.83 -11.67
C GLU A 53 10.90 6.22 -12.31
N TYR A 54 9.87 6.58 -13.11
CA TYR A 54 9.79 7.92 -13.67
C TYR A 54 9.57 8.97 -12.59
N LEU A 55 8.67 8.72 -11.63
CA LEU A 55 8.40 9.64 -10.52
C LEU A 55 9.64 9.87 -9.65
N GLU A 56 10.47 8.86 -9.41
CA GLU A 56 11.74 9.03 -8.68
C GLU A 56 12.63 10.09 -9.32
N LYS A 57 12.81 10.03 -10.64
CA LYS A 57 13.60 11.01 -11.39
C LYS A 57 12.95 12.40 -11.38
N ALA A 58 11.63 12.46 -11.55
CA ALA A 58 10.89 13.73 -11.68
C ALA A 58 10.59 14.43 -10.35
N LEU A 59 10.62 13.71 -9.23
CA LEU A 59 10.40 14.22 -7.89
C LEU A 59 11.68 14.34 -7.07
N GLU A 60 12.78 13.72 -7.51
CA GLU A 60 14.04 13.59 -6.74
C GLU A 60 13.81 12.94 -5.37
N LEU A 61 12.90 11.96 -5.32
CA LEU A 61 12.57 11.18 -4.12
C LEU A 61 12.85 9.70 -4.36
N PRO A 62 13.40 8.96 -3.39
CA PRO A 62 13.59 7.52 -3.50
C PRO A 62 12.27 6.79 -3.78
N GLN A 63 12.28 5.74 -4.61
CA GLN A 63 11.08 4.96 -4.93
C GLN A 63 10.32 4.49 -3.68
N ALA A 64 11.03 4.05 -2.65
CA ALA A 64 10.43 3.60 -1.40
C ALA A 64 9.62 4.71 -0.70
N GLU A 65 10.08 5.97 -0.78
CA GLU A 65 9.37 7.12 -0.22
C GLU A 65 8.11 7.45 -1.03
N ILE A 66 8.19 7.41 -2.36
CA ILE A 66 7.04 7.61 -3.25
C ILE A 66 5.97 6.55 -3.00
N ILE A 67 6.35 5.28 -2.93
CA ILE A 67 5.44 4.16 -2.67
C ILE A 67 4.83 4.28 -1.26
N LYS A 68 5.60 4.75 -0.27
CA LYS A 68 5.10 4.99 1.09
C LYS A 68 4.09 6.13 1.12
N LEU A 69 4.37 7.26 0.48
CA LEU A 69 3.42 8.37 0.33
C LEU A 69 2.14 7.91 -0.35
N TYR A 70 2.28 7.09 -1.39
CA TYR A 70 1.15 6.46 -2.06
C TYR A 70 0.33 5.57 -1.12
N GLY A 71 0.95 4.76 -0.28
CA GLY A 71 0.24 3.97 0.74
C GLY A 71 -0.57 4.83 1.71
N VAL A 72 -0.03 5.98 2.13
CA VAL A 72 -0.73 6.93 3.02
C VAL A 72 -1.97 7.51 2.33
N HIS A 73 -1.86 7.87 1.04
CA HIS A 73 -2.97 8.40 0.26
C HIS A 73 -4.02 7.32 -0.09
N LEU A 74 -3.56 6.09 -0.33
CA LEU A 74 -4.39 4.95 -0.69
C LEU A 74 -5.29 4.48 0.45
N PHE A 75 -4.80 4.50 1.70
CA PHE A 75 -5.50 3.97 2.86
C PHE A 75 -6.97 4.45 3.01
N PRO A 76 -7.27 5.76 3.09
CA PRO A 76 -8.65 6.22 3.30
C PRO A 76 -9.61 5.74 2.21
N ILE A 77 -9.16 5.69 0.96
CA ILE A 77 -9.98 5.27 -0.18
C ILE A 77 -10.27 3.77 -0.13
N LEU A 78 -9.30 2.96 0.32
CA LEU A 78 -9.54 1.53 0.57
C LEU A 78 -10.53 1.32 1.71
N LEU A 79 -10.39 2.09 2.80
CA LEU A 79 -11.28 2.01 3.94
C LEU A 79 -12.74 2.33 3.58
N GLU A 80 -12.98 3.37 2.78
CA GLU A 80 -14.32 3.74 2.29
C GLU A 80 -14.97 2.66 1.43
N LYS A 81 -14.17 1.84 0.74
CA LYS A 81 -14.64 0.74 -0.11
C LYS A 81 -14.88 -0.56 0.65
N MET A 82 -14.54 -0.61 1.93
CA MET A 82 -14.77 -1.79 2.75
C MET A 82 -16.25 -1.99 3.03
N PRO A 83 -16.76 -3.24 3.01
CA PRO A 83 -18.15 -3.51 3.38
C PRO A 83 -18.43 -3.05 4.81
N VAL A 84 -19.56 -2.37 5.03
CA VAL A 84 -19.98 -1.94 6.37
C VAL A 84 -20.09 -3.14 7.30
N GLY A 85 -19.49 -3.03 8.49
CA GLY A 85 -19.51 -4.09 9.51
C GLY A 85 -18.49 -5.22 9.30
N SER A 86 -17.58 -5.09 8.34
CA SER A 86 -16.55 -6.11 8.07
C SER A 86 -15.42 -6.16 9.11
N LEU A 87 -15.29 -5.16 9.99
CA LEU A 87 -14.13 -5.02 10.87
C LEU A 87 -14.45 -4.46 12.26
N GLU A 88 -13.63 -4.86 13.22
CA GLU A 88 -13.58 -4.21 14.53
C GLU A 88 -12.62 -3.02 14.48
N MET A 89 -13.19 -1.83 14.30
CA MET A 89 -12.45 -0.56 14.29
C MET A 89 -12.23 0.00 15.71
N SER A 90 -12.12 -0.87 16.72
CA SER A 90 -12.01 -0.46 18.14
C SER A 90 -10.63 0.12 18.49
N SER A 91 -9.59 -0.31 17.78
CA SER A 91 -8.25 0.27 17.85
C SER A 91 -7.45 -0.02 16.59
N MET A 92 -6.41 0.80 16.34
CA MET A 92 -5.48 0.59 15.22
C MET A 92 -4.86 -0.81 15.23
N LYS A 93 -4.40 -1.27 16.41
CA LYS A 93 -3.79 -2.60 16.54
C LYS A 93 -4.76 -3.73 16.18
N ARG A 94 -6.03 -3.64 16.63
CA ARG A 94 -7.07 -4.61 16.28
C ARG A 94 -7.34 -4.62 14.78
N PHE A 95 -7.41 -3.45 14.17
CA PHE A 95 -7.53 -3.32 12.72
C PHE A 95 -6.37 -4.01 11.98
N LEU A 96 -5.11 -3.76 12.38
CA LEU A 96 -3.95 -4.37 11.73
C LEU A 96 -3.98 -5.90 11.80
N LEU A 97 -4.33 -6.48 12.95
CA LEU A 97 -4.45 -7.93 13.12
C LEU A 97 -5.52 -8.57 12.22
N GLN A 98 -6.52 -7.80 11.77
CA GLN A 98 -7.59 -8.28 10.90
C GLN A 98 -7.25 -8.24 9.40
N ILE A 99 -6.14 -7.60 9.00
CA ILE A 99 -5.87 -7.37 7.57
C ILE A 99 -5.76 -8.69 6.80
N ASP A 100 -4.86 -9.58 7.19
CA ASP A 100 -4.67 -10.84 6.46
C ASP A 100 -5.78 -11.85 6.75
N GLU A 101 -6.26 -11.89 7.99
CA GLU A 101 -7.24 -12.89 8.42
C GLU A 101 -8.66 -12.64 7.93
N VAL A 102 -9.02 -11.37 7.69
CA VAL A 102 -10.37 -10.93 7.29
C VAL A 102 -10.34 -10.14 5.99
N ILE A 103 -9.63 -9.01 5.94
CA ILE A 103 -9.71 -8.07 4.81
C ILE A 103 -9.24 -8.73 3.51
N HIS A 104 -8.05 -9.33 3.52
CA HIS A 104 -7.50 -9.99 2.34
C HIS A 104 -8.34 -11.20 1.91
N LYS A 105 -8.95 -11.93 2.85
CA LYS A 105 -9.87 -13.02 2.51
C LYS A 105 -11.14 -12.51 1.84
N GLU A 106 -11.71 -11.41 2.32
CA GLU A 106 -12.88 -10.78 1.68
C GLU A 106 -12.55 -10.22 0.30
N VAL A 107 -11.39 -9.56 0.14
CA VAL A 107 -10.91 -9.09 -1.17
C VAL A 107 -10.75 -10.26 -2.14
N LYS A 108 -10.18 -11.38 -1.68
CA LYS A 108 -10.02 -12.60 -2.49
C LYS A 108 -11.35 -13.30 -2.77
N ARG A 109 -12.33 -13.22 -1.86
CA ARG A 109 -13.69 -13.74 -2.08
C ARG A 109 -14.40 -12.99 -3.21
N VAL A 110 -14.25 -11.67 -3.27
CA VAL A 110 -14.83 -10.84 -4.34
C VAL A 110 -14.06 -10.99 -5.66
N ASN A 111 -12.73 -11.04 -5.59
CA ASN A 111 -11.82 -11.13 -6.74
C ASN A 111 -10.86 -12.33 -6.58
N PRO A 112 -11.25 -13.55 -6.99
CA PRO A 112 -10.45 -14.77 -6.77
C PRO A 112 -9.03 -14.74 -7.34
N ASP A 113 -8.83 -14.03 -8.45
CA ASP A 113 -7.56 -13.97 -9.18
C ASP A 113 -6.57 -12.93 -8.61
N VAL A 114 -6.96 -12.21 -7.55
CA VAL A 114 -6.11 -11.18 -6.97
C VAL A 114 -4.93 -11.81 -6.21
N TYR A 115 -3.73 -11.33 -6.51
CA TYR A 115 -2.54 -11.62 -5.72
C TYR A 115 -2.42 -10.60 -4.57
N LEU A 116 -2.28 -11.11 -3.35
CA LEU A 116 -2.16 -10.36 -2.10
C LEU A 116 -0.88 -10.77 -1.36
N PRO A 117 -0.27 -9.88 -0.56
CA PRO A 117 0.83 -10.27 0.32
C PRO A 117 0.31 -11.15 1.46
N GLU A 118 1.20 -11.90 2.08
CA GLU A 118 0.92 -12.69 3.29
C GLU A 118 1.47 -11.96 4.52
N PHE A 119 0.70 -11.94 5.60
CA PHE A 119 1.14 -11.39 6.88
C PHE A 119 1.12 -12.43 7.99
N GLN A 120 2.14 -12.37 8.86
CA GLN A 120 2.13 -13.03 10.16
C GLN A 120 2.41 -12.00 11.23
N TYR A 121 1.80 -12.16 12.39
CA TYR A 121 1.93 -11.19 13.49
C TYR A 121 2.60 -11.81 14.70
N ILE A 122 3.44 -11.01 15.35
CA ILE A 122 3.92 -11.27 16.71
C ILE A 122 3.44 -10.09 17.55
N ASP A 123 2.83 -10.38 18.69
CA ASP A 123 2.27 -9.37 19.61
C ASP A 123 3.17 -9.27 20.85
N PRO A 124 4.08 -8.27 20.93
CA PRO A 124 5.00 -8.14 22.06
C PRO A 124 4.38 -7.45 23.27
N GLY A 125 3.30 -6.69 23.09
CA GLY A 125 2.75 -5.83 24.12
C GLY A 125 1.70 -4.87 23.58
N LYS A 126 0.98 -4.18 24.48
CA LYS A 126 -0.22 -3.39 24.16
C LYS A 126 -0.06 -2.42 22.98
N ASP A 127 1.02 -1.65 22.99
CA ASP A 127 1.28 -0.53 22.08
C ASP A 127 2.31 -0.90 20.99
N GLU A 128 2.57 -2.19 20.83
CA GLU A 128 3.53 -2.73 19.87
C GLU A 128 2.88 -3.83 19.02
N LEU A 129 3.33 -3.94 17.77
CA LEU A 129 2.99 -5.04 16.89
C LEU A 129 4.14 -5.29 15.93
N VAL A 130 4.50 -6.55 15.75
CA VAL A 130 5.44 -6.93 14.69
C VAL A 130 4.67 -7.60 13.58
N MET A 131 4.82 -7.10 12.36
CA MET A 131 4.27 -7.69 11.15
C MET A 131 5.39 -8.27 10.29
N LEU A 132 5.32 -9.58 10.03
CA LEU A 132 6.17 -10.26 9.07
C LEU A 132 5.46 -10.27 7.72
N TYR A 133 6.02 -9.55 6.75
CA TYR A 133 5.46 -9.32 5.42
C TYR A 133 6.15 -10.22 4.39
N ARG A 134 5.38 -10.90 3.52
CA ARG A 134 5.91 -11.65 2.37
C ARG A 134 5.13 -11.34 1.10
N SER A 135 5.87 -11.01 0.04
CA SER A 135 5.27 -10.78 -1.29
C SER A 135 6.31 -10.80 -2.39
N LYS A 136 5.99 -11.43 -3.52
CA LYS A 136 6.81 -11.37 -4.74
C LYS A 136 6.99 -9.95 -5.26
N ARG A 137 6.03 -9.06 -4.95
CA ARG A 137 6.04 -7.65 -5.39
C ARG A 137 6.97 -6.78 -4.54
N LYS A 138 7.41 -7.25 -3.36
CA LYS A 138 8.26 -6.50 -2.42
C LYS A 138 7.78 -5.07 -2.14
N LEU A 139 6.45 -4.87 -2.06
CA LEU A 139 5.81 -3.59 -1.77
C LEU A 139 5.74 -3.31 -0.25
N CYS A 140 6.78 -3.69 0.50
CA CYS A 140 6.86 -3.37 1.92
C CYS A 140 6.81 -1.85 2.21
N PRO A 141 7.33 -0.93 1.35
CA PRO A 141 7.13 0.50 1.59
C PRO A 141 5.65 0.91 1.46
N LEU A 142 4.87 0.21 0.62
CA LEU A 142 3.43 0.45 0.50
C LEU A 142 2.72 0.04 1.79
N SER A 143 3.11 -1.11 2.35
CA SER A 143 2.60 -1.57 3.65
C SER A 143 2.91 -0.58 4.76
N GLU A 144 4.13 -0.02 4.82
CA GLU A 144 4.47 1.05 5.76
C GLU A 144 3.57 2.28 5.58
N GLY A 145 3.36 2.71 4.34
CA GLY A 145 2.47 3.83 4.01
C GLY A 145 1.03 3.59 4.45
N LEU A 146 0.49 2.40 4.19
CA LEU A 146 -0.85 2.00 4.61
C LEU A 146 -0.99 1.97 6.14
N ILE A 147 0.03 1.48 6.85
CA ILE A 147 0.07 1.48 8.33
C ILE A 147 0.06 2.93 8.85
N ILE A 148 0.85 3.83 8.27
CA ILE A 148 0.87 5.25 8.65
C ILE A 148 -0.51 5.90 8.36
N GLY A 149 -1.12 5.58 7.21
CA GLY A 149 -2.48 6.01 6.86
C GLY A 149 -3.52 5.53 7.88
N ALA A 150 -3.41 4.29 8.35
CA ALA A 150 -4.24 3.77 9.42
C ALA A 150 -4.03 4.55 10.73
N GLY A 151 -2.77 4.83 11.11
CA GLY A 151 -2.45 5.65 12.27
C GLY A 151 -3.16 7.01 12.25
N LYS A 152 -3.14 7.71 11.10
CA LYS A 152 -3.89 8.96 10.91
C LYS A 152 -5.39 8.80 11.12
N HIS A 153 -5.99 7.72 10.61
CA HIS A 153 -7.43 7.46 10.79
C HIS A 153 -7.81 7.20 12.25
N PHE A 154 -6.98 6.46 12.98
CA PHE A 154 -7.21 6.12 14.39
C PHE A 154 -6.70 7.19 15.37
N ASN A 155 -6.18 8.33 14.87
CA ASN A 155 -5.50 9.34 15.67
C ASN A 155 -4.43 8.72 16.59
N THR A 156 -3.60 7.84 16.03
CA THR A 156 -2.52 7.13 16.70
C THR A 156 -1.21 7.47 16.00
N GLU A 157 -0.22 7.93 16.76
CA GLU A 157 1.13 8.16 16.23
C GLU A 157 1.83 6.82 16.00
N VAL A 158 2.47 6.66 14.84
CA VAL A 158 3.06 5.39 14.44
C VAL A 158 4.54 5.57 14.11
N THR A 159 5.37 4.78 14.76
CA THR A 159 6.78 4.60 14.40
C THR A 159 6.97 3.19 13.86
N ILE A 160 7.70 3.05 12.75
CA ILE A 160 8.01 1.74 12.15
C ILE A 160 9.53 1.59 12.06
N ASN A 161 10.06 0.52 12.68
CA ASN A 161 11.41 0.04 12.44
C ASN A 161 11.35 -1.15 11.47
N HIS A 162 12.26 -1.17 10.48
CA HIS A 162 12.26 -2.17 9.41
C HIS A 162 13.61 -2.90 9.31
N PRO A 163 13.97 -3.73 10.31
CA PRO A 163 15.33 -4.30 10.41
C PRO A 163 15.64 -5.46 9.46
N ILE A 164 14.64 -6.08 8.84
CA ILE A 164 14.81 -7.19 7.88
C ILE A 164 13.97 -6.88 6.65
N CYS A 165 14.55 -6.92 5.46
CA CYS A 165 13.86 -6.54 4.22
C CYS A 165 14.11 -7.52 3.06
N MET A 166 13.07 -7.83 2.29
CA MET A 166 13.16 -8.66 1.08
C MET A 166 13.97 -8.02 -0.05
N HIS A 167 14.18 -6.70 0.00
CA HIS A 167 15.08 -6.00 -0.93
C HIS A 167 16.55 -6.31 -0.64
N ASP A 168 16.88 -6.67 0.60
CA ASP A 168 18.24 -7.04 1.03
C ASP A 168 18.50 -8.57 0.95
N GLY A 169 17.62 -9.30 0.27
CA GLY A 169 17.75 -10.75 0.05
C GLY A 169 17.13 -11.63 1.13
N ALA A 170 16.44 -11.06 2.13
CA ALA A 170 15.69 -11.85 3.11
C ALA A 170 14.43 -12.51 2.49
N ASP A 171 13.94 -13.58 3.11
CA ASP A 171 12.71 -14.28 2.70
C ASP A 171 11.42 -13.52 3.07
N HIS A 172 11.52 -12.57 4.00
CA HIS A 172 10.43 -11.73 4.48
C HIS A 172 10.93 -10.35 4.90
N CYS A 173 9.99 -9.41 5.01
CA CYS A 173 10.20 -8.15 5.69
C CYS A 173 9.72 -8.26 7.14
N ARG A 174 10.44 -7.64 8.08
CA ARG A 174 10.01 -7.50 9.47
C ARG A 174 9.73 -6.03 9.73
N LEU A 175 8.47 -5.70 10.01
CA LEU A 175 8.02 -4.36 10.37
C LEU A 175 7.67 -4.35 11.86
N GLU A 176 8.43 -3.62 12.66
CA GLU A 176 8.20 -3.43 14.08
C GLU A 176 7.48 -2.10 14.26
N ILE A 177 6.23 -2.17 14.70
CA ILE A 177 5.29 -1.06 14.71
C ILE A 177 5.04 -0.67 16.17
N ILE A 178 5.34 0.58 16.50
CA ILE A 178 5.03 1.19 17.79
C ILE A 178 3.89 2.17 17.58
N MET A 179 2.85 2.07 18.40
CA MET A 179 1.59 2.81 18.31
C MET A 179 1.39 3.61 19.59
N VAL A 180 1.51 4.93 19.51
CA VAL A 180 1.30 5.82 20.66
C VAL A 180 -0.06 6.51 20.51
N PRO A 181 -1.01 6.28 21.43
CA PRO A 181 -2.33 6.91 21.41
C PRO A 181 -2.32 8.43 21.57
#